data_AF-A0A7S1ZS14-F1
#
_entry.id   AF-A0A7S1ZS14-F1
#
_cell.length_a   1.000
_cell.length_b   1.000
_cell.length_c   1.000
_cell.angle_alpha   90.00
_cell.angle_beta   90.00
_cell.angle_gamma   90.00
#
_symmetry.space_group_name_H-M   'P 1'
#
loop_
_entity.id
_entity.type
_entity.pdbx_description
1 polymer ?
#
loop_
_entity_poly.entity_id
_entity_poly.type
_entity_poly.pdbx_seq_one_letter_code
_entity_poly.pdbx_strand_id
1 'polypeptide(L)'
;PPSSDRYRPIRSALVPLSGREPFHDTDTPQHECLVFLSDADPLQLIPSSSFIVQRYVLCVLYLSTRGPGWDHRSGWLTGRPECSWDGVGCELGGGKRVIALDL
;
A
#
# COMPACT_ATOMS: atom_id res chain seq x y z
N PRO A 1 -7.67 13.62 -12.00
CA PRO A 1 -7.63 13.74 -10.53
C PRO A 1 -8.38 12.57 -9.87
N PRO A 2 -7.79 11.91 -8.86
CA PRO A 2 -8.47 10.88 -8.10
C PRO A 2 -9.77 11.44 -7.50
N SER A 3 -10.86 10.70 -7.69
CA SER A 3 -12.23 11.18 -7.46
C SER A 3 -12.86 10.67 -6.16
N SER A 4 -12.19 9.76 -5.45
CA SER A 4 -12.69 9.20 -4.20
C SER A 4 -12.58 10.21 -3.06
N ASP A 5 -13.63 10.25 -2.22
CA ASP A 5 -13.63 10.99 -0.95
C ASP A 5 -12.54 10.50 0.01
N ARG A 6 -11.98 9.30 -0.23
CA ARG A 6 -10.88 8.72 0.55
C ARG A 6 -9.51 9.33 0.22
N TYR A 7 -9.36 10.01 -0.92
CA TYR A 7 -8.07 10.52 -1.37
C TYR A 7 -7.42 11.50 -0.40
N ARG A 8 -8.17 12.52 0.04
CA ARG A 8 -7.66 13.53 0.98
C ARG A 8 -7.25 12.95 2.34
N PRO A 9 -8.08 12.17 3.04
CA PRO A 9 -7.70 11.62 4.34
C PRO A 9 -6.55 10.61 4.23
N ILE A 10 -6.50 9.77 3.18
CA ILE A 10 -5.37 8.85 2.97
C ILE A 10 -4.10 9.66 2.71
N ARG A 11 -4.12 10.64 1.80
CA ARG A 11 -2.96 11.51 1.55
C ARG A 11 -2.47 12.17 2.84
N SER A 12 -3.38 12.67 3.67
CA SER A 12 -3.03 13.28 4.96
C SER A 12 -2.28 12.31 5.88
N ALA A 13 -2.65 11.02 5.90
CA ALA A 13 -1.97 10.01 6.69
C ALA A 13 -0.58 9.65 6.14
N LEU A 14 -0.35 9.83 4.83
CA LEU A 14 0.87 9.40 4.15
C LEU A 14 1.92 10.52 3.96
N VAL A 15 1.50 11.79 3.99
CA VAL A 15 2.42 12.96 3.92
C VAL A 15 3.56 12.90 4.95
N PRO A 16 3.35 12.51 6.22
CA PRO A 16 4.44 12.37 7.17
C PRO A 16 5.50 11.32 6.80
N LEU A 17 5.19 10.37 5.91
CA LEU A 17 6.09 9.27 5.55
C LEU A 17 6.91 9.56 4.30
N SER A 18 6.32 10.26 3.33
CA SER A 18 6.93 10.43 2.00
C SER A 18 7.08 11.88 1.56
N GLY A 19 6.75 12.85 2.43
CA GLY A 19 6.70 14.26 2.05
C GLY A 19 5.47 14.59 1.22
N ARG A 20 5.38 15.82 0.71
CA ARG A 20 4.21 16.27 -0.09
C ARG A 20 4.47 16.13 -1.58
N GLU A 21 5.73 16.26 -1.96
CA GLU A 21 6.24 16.41 -3.31
C GLU A 21 5.95 15.18 -4.16
N PRO A 22 6.20 13.92 -3.72
CA PRO A 22 5.94 12.76 -4.55
C PRO A 22 4.46 12.61 -4.93
N PHE A 23 3.53 13.07 -4.07
CA PHE A 23 2.09 12.98 -4.37
C PHE A 23 1.62 13.95 -5.48
N HIS A 24 2.46 14.86 -5.94
CA HIS A 24 2.18 15.75 -7.07
C HIS A 24 2.71 15.24 -8.40
N ASP A 25 3.61 14.25 -8.37
CA ASP A 25 4.23 13.67 -9.55
C ASP A 25 3.61 12.28 -9.84
N THR A 26 2.92 12.18 -10.97
CA THR A 26 2.16 10.99 -11.37
C THR A 26 3.04 9.79 -11.70
N ASP A 27 4.33 10.01 -11.95
CA ASP A 27 5.26 8.94 -12.31
C ASP A 27 5.90 8.29 -11.07
N THR A 28 5.58 8.80 -9.87
CA THR A 28 6.11 8.25 -8.63
C THR A 28 5.28 7.08 -8.12
N PRO A 29 5.92 6.02 -7.58
CA PRO A 29 5.24 4.95 -6.86
C PRO A 29 4.34 5.45 -5.72
N GLN A 30 4.72 6.56 -5.07
CA GLN A 30 3.97 7.17 -3.99
C GLN A 30 2.62 7.72 -4.47
N HIS A 31 2.61 8.44 -5.60
CA HIS A 31 1.37 8.92 -6.20
C HIS A 31 0.50 7.77 -6.67
N GLU A 32 1.08 6.80 -7.38
CA GLU A 32 0.35 5.63 -7.87
C GLU A 32 -0.29 4.84 -6.73
N CYS A 33 0.44 4.58 -5.64
CA CYS A 33 -0.11 3.91 -4.46
C CYS A 33 -1.18 4.72 -3.74
N LEU A 34 -1.05 6.04 -3.68
CA LEU A 34 -2.09 6.89 -3.13
C LEU A 34 -3.39 6.78 -3.96
N VAL A 35 -3.27 6.79 -5.29
CA VAL A 35 -4.42 6.60 -6.20
C VAL A 35 -5.01 5.19 -6.02
N PHE A 36 -4.17 4.14 -6.03
CA PHE A 36 -4.60 2.77 -5.80
C PHE A 36 -5.39 2.64 -4.49
N LEU A 37 -4.83 3.08 -3.37
CA LEU A 37 -5.48 2.97 -2.05
C LEU A 37 -6.79 3.76 -1.97
N SER A 38 -6.91 4.85 -2.73
CA SER A 38 -8.08 5.73 -2.70
C SER A 38 -9.22 5.21 -3.56
N ASP A 39 -8.89 4.69 -4.75
CA ASP A 39 -9.86 4.47 -5.83
C ASP A 39 -10.00 2.98 -6.21
N ALA A 40 -8.92 2.21 -6.19
CA ALA A 40 -8.87 0.86 -6.80
C ALA A 40 -8.74 -0.29 -5.80
N ASP A 41 -8.22 -0.03 -4.60
CA ASP A 41 -7.92 -1.05 -3.61
C ASP A 41 -9.21 -1.73 -3.08
N PRO A 42 -9.46 -3.01 -3.38
CA PRO A 42 -10.71 -3.67 -2.96
C PRO A 42 -10.82 -3.86 -1.44
N LEU A 43 -9.71 -3.81 -0.69
CA LEU A 43 -9.74 -3.96 0.76
C LEU A 43 -10.32 -2.73 1.47
N GLN A 44 -10.26 -1.56 0.82
CA GLN A 44 -10.88 -0.30 1.28
C GLN A 44 -10.63 0.00 2.78
N LEU A 45 -9.38 -0.10 3.24
CA LEU A 45 -9.01 0.17 4.63
C LEU A 45 -9.45 1.57 5.08
N ILE A 46 -9.83 1.69 6.35
CA ILE A 46 -10.21 2.99 6.93
C ILE A 46 -9.00 3.93 6.89
N PRO A 47 -9.10 5.16 6.34
CA PRO A 47 -7.95 6.07 6.19
C PRO A 47 -7.21 6.42 7.48
N SER A 48 -7.87 6.35 8.64
CA SER A 48 -7.26 6.59 9.96
C SER A 48 -6.65 5.35 10.60
N SER A 49 -6.76 4.18 9.97
CA SER A 49 -6.20 2.94 10.49
C SER A 49 -4.68 2.91 10.32
N SER A 50 -3.95 2.40 11.32
CA SER A 50 -2.51 2.15 11.18
C SER A 50 -2.17 1.16 10.05
N PHE A 51 -3.14 0.32 9.62
CA PHE A 51 -2.95 -0.60 8.50
C PHE A 51 -2.88 0.10 7.13
N ILE A 52 -3.39 1.34 7.00
CA ILE A 52 -3.27 2.08 5.74
C ILE A 52 -1.79 2.36 5.41
N VAL A 53 -0.99 2.65 6.44
CA VAL A 53 0.44 2.91 6.31
C VAL A 53 1.18 1.64 5.90
N GLN A 54 0.87 0.51 6.54
CA GLN A 54 1.46 -0.79 6.18
C GLN A 54 1.19 -1.14 4.71
N ARG A 55 -0.08 -1.06 4.29
CA ARG A 55 -0.49 -1.35 2.92
C ARG A 55 0.14 -0.41 1.91
N TYR A 56 0.24 0.88 2.26
CA TYR A 56 0.93 1.88 1.45
C TYR A 56 2.42 1.58 1.26
N VAL A 57 3.14 1.29 2.34
CA VAL A 57 4.59 1.04 2.27
C VAL A 57 4.88 -0.19 1.40
N LEU A 58 4.08 -1.25 1.53
CA LEU A 58 4.22 -2.43 0.68
C LEU A 58 3.85 -2.15 -0.77
N CYS A 59 2.79 -1.38 -1.02
CA CYS A 59 2.47 -0.95 -2.38
C CYS A 59 3.65 -0.19 -3.02
N VAL A 60 4.22 0.79 -2.30
CA VAL A 60 5.34 1.60 -2.81
C VAL A 60 6.55 0.71 -3.08
N LEU A 61 6.88 -0.22 -2.18
CA LEU A 61 7.94 -1.20 -2.39
C LEU A 61 7.71 -1.99 -3.67
N TYR A 62 6.52 -2.57 -3.85
CA TYR A 62 6.15 -3.37 -5.00
C TYR A 62 6.31 -2.58 -6.31
N LEU A 63 5.75 -1.37 -6.39
CA LEU A 63 5.84 -0.55 -7.60
C LEU A 63 7.28 -0.06 -7.87
N SER A 64 8.02 0.34 -6.83
CA SER A 64 9.39 0.86 -6.97
C SER A 64 10.38 -0.18 -7.48
N THR A 65 10.07 -1.46 -7.30
CA THR A 65 10.95 -2.60 -7.65
C THR A 65 10.41 -3.41 -8.82
N ARG A 66 9.46 -2.85 -9.58
CA ARG A 66 8.82 -3.49 -10.74
C ARG A 66 8.15 -4.81 -10.37
N GLY A 67 7.43 -4.83 -9.26
CA GLY A 67 6.69 -5.95 -8.70
C GLY A 67 5.86 -6.80 -9.67
N PRO A 68 5.22 -6.25 -10.72
CA PRO A 68 4.56 -7.07 -11.73
C PRO A 68 5.48 -8.11 -12.40
N GLY A 69 6.79 -7.88 -12.39
CA GLY A 69 7.81 -8.79 -12.91
C GLY A 69 8.41 -9.76 -11.88
N TRP A 70 7.97 -9.75 -10.61
CA TRP A 70 8.44 -10.69 -9.61
C TRP A 70 7.91 -12.11 -9.86
N ASP A 71 8.73 -13.11 -9.55
CA ASP A 71 8.39 -14.54 -9.65
C ASP A 71 7.31 -14.93 -8.64
N HIS A 72 7.41 -14.40 -7.41
CA HIS A 72 6.47 -14.63 -6.32
C HIS A 72 5.73 -13.33 -5.97
N ARG A 73 4.57 -13.11 -6.61
CA ARG A 73 3.77 -11.89 -6.47
C ARG A 73 2.30 -12.13 -6.14
N SER A 74 1.93 -13.34 -5.74
CA SER A 74 0.53 -13.65 -5.47
C SER A 74 0.02 -12.81 -4.29
N GLY A 75 -1.18 -12.27 -4.43
CA GLY A 75 -1.84 -11.47 -3.41
C GLY A 75 -1.47 -9.98 -3.41
N TRP A 76 -0.29 -9.59 -3.89
CA TRP A 76 0.14 -8.19 -3.95
C TRP A 76 -0.85 -7.32 -4.70
N LEU A 77 -1.23 -6.18 -4.10
CA LEU A 77 -2.21 -5.21 -4.61
C LEU A 77 -3.60 -5.80 -4.96
N THR A 78 -3.96 -6.95 -4.39
CA THR A 78 -5.32 -7.52 -4.47
C THR A 78 -6.12 -7.17 -3.21
N GLY A 79 -7.42 -7.45 -3.17
CA GLY A 79 -8.24 -7.29 -1.96
C GLY A 79 -7.85 -8.19 -0.76
N ARG A 80 -6.82 -9.04 -0.91
CA ARG A 80 -6.32 -9.88 0.18
C ARG A 80 -5.56 -9.07 1.24
N PRO A 81 -5.64 -9.45 2.53
CA PRO A 81 -4.81 -8.84 3.57
C PRO A 81 -3.33 -9.14 3.33
N GLU A 82 -2.45 -8.24 3.75
CA GLU A 82 -1.01 -8.28 3.45
C GLU A 82 -0.36 -9.59 3.94
N CYS A 83 -0.81 -10.12 5.08
CA CYS A 83 -0.33 -11.38 5.65
C CYS A 83 -0.62 -12.64 4.81
N SER A 84 -1.33 -12.49 3.69
CA SER A 84 -1.59 -13.58 2.74
C SER A 84 -0.92 -13.36 1.39
N TRP A 85 -0.03 -12.37 1.30
CA TRP A 85 0.76 -12.10 0.11
C TRP A 85 2.04 -12.93 0.15
N ASP A 86 2.52 -13.34 -1.03
CA ASP A 86 3.77 -14.07 -1.16
C ASP A 86 4.92 -13.26 -0.53
N GLY A 87 5.75 -13.93 0.27
CA GLY A 87 6.92 -13.32 0.92
C GLY A 87 6.61 -12.44 2.13
N VAL A 88 5.35 -12.25 2.53
CA VAL A 88 4.98 -11.37 3.65
C VAL A 88 4.74 -12.17 4.94
N GLY A 89 5.56 -11.93 5.95
CA GLY A 89 5.42 -12.52 7.28
C GLY A 89 4.73 -11.57 8.27
N CYS A 90 3.79 -12.08 9.06
CA CYS A 90 3.05 -11.32 10.07
C CYS A 90 3.23 -11.85 11.50
N GLU A 91 2.83 -11.02 12.47
CA GLU A 91 2.80 -11.38 13.89
C GLU A 91 2.12 -12.75 14.13
N LEU A 92 2.73 -13.54 15.02
CA LEU A 92 2.21 -14.85 15.42
C LEU A 92 0.81 -14.72 16.06
N GLY A 93 0.06 -15.83 16.07
CA GLY A 93 -1.26 -15.88 16.72
C GLY A 93 -2.37 -15.15 15.94
N GLY A 94 -2.18 -14.93 14.63
CA GLY A 94 -3.19 -14.31 13.76
C GLY A 94 -3.16 -12.78 13.75
N GLY A 95 -2.05 -12.18 14.20
CA GLY A 95 -1.83 -10.74 14.09
C GLY A 95 -1.76 -10.28 12.63
N LYS A 96 -2.23 -9.06 12.35
CA LYS A 96 -2.25 -8.48 11.00
C LYS A 96 -1.05 -7.57 10.69
N ARG A 97 -0.13 -7.41 11.66
CA ARG A 97 1.04 -6.55 11.49
C ARG A 97 2.12 -7.32 10.77
N VAL A 98 2.64 -6.73 9.71
CA VAL A 98 3.77 -7.25 8.94
C VAL A 98 5.05 -7.03 9.73
N ILE A 99 5.83 -8.09 9.88
CA ILE A 99 7.09 -8.11 10.65
C ILE A 99 8.28 -8.67 9.85
N ALA A 100 8.03 -9.28 8.68
CA ALA A 100 9.07 -9.84 7.84
C ALA A 100 8.69 -9.75 6.35
N LEU A 101 9.72 -9.65 5.51
CA LEU A 101 9.64 -9.72 4.05
C LEU A 101 10.72 -10.68 3.55
N ASP A 102 10.34 -11.62 2.68
CA ASP A 102 11.19 -12.61 2.02
C ASP A 102 10.86 -12.57 0.52
N LEU A 103 11.57 -11.71 -0.22
CA LEU A 103 11.25 -11.27 -1.59
C LEU A 103 12.25 -11.80 -2.62
#